data_AF-A0A8X6UUZ5-F1
#
_entry.id   AF-A0A8X6UUZ5-F1
#
_cell.length_a   1.000
_cell.length_b   1.000
_cell.length_c   1.000
_cell.angle_alpha   90.00
_cell.angle_beta   90.00
_cell.angle_gamma   90.00
#
_symmetry.space_group_name_H-M   'P 1'
#
loop_
_entity.id
_entity.type
_entity.pdbx_description
1 polymer ?
#
loop_
_entity_poly.entity_id
_entity_poly.type
_entity_poly.pdbx_seq_one_letter_code
_entity_poly.pdbx_strand_id
1 'polypeptide(L)'
;MRGTLTGQCYVGYIYRPHVGTFLSGFSGAIFQQDNDPPHTARVAQDFLRHFQTLPWPARFLDWSPLEHVWDRLKGKMPSCHSVHGLESAVQELWAHLSQDNIRCLINSMPDRVAACIATGGGPTRY
;
A
#
# COMPACT_ATOMS: atom_id res chain seq x y z
N MET A 1 10.03 14.88 -6.59
CA MET A 1 9.11 14.83 -7.75
C MET A 1 8.25 16.10 -7.75
N ARG A 2 8.09 16.80 -8.87
CA ARG A 2 7.09 17.88 -9.02
C ARG A 2 6.25 17.55 -10.26
N GLY A 3 4.95 17.29 -10.07
CA GLY A 3 4.01 16.90 -11.12
C GLY A 3 3.08 15.76 -10.70
N THR A 4 1.94 15.61 -11.38
CA THR A 4 0.99 14.50 -11.18
C THR A 4 1.65 13.16 -11.48
N LEU A 5 1.53 12.21 -10.56
CA LEU A 5 2.08 10.87 -10.73
C LEU A 5 1.27 10.14 -11.82
N THR A 6 1.88 9.90 -12.98
CA THR A 6 1.27 9.13 -14.08
C THR A 6 1.63 7.65 -13.94
N GLY A 7 0.91 6.76 -14.63
CA GLY A 7 1.29 5.33 -14.69
C GLY A 7 2.71 5.12 -15.22
N GLN A 8 3.16 5.94 -16.17
CA GLN A 8 4.54 5.90 -16.69
C GLN A 8 5.56 6.23 -15.59
N CYS A 9 5.31 7.29 -14.82
CA CYS A 9 6.14 7.68 -13.69
C CYS A 9 6.15 6.59 -12.61
N TYR A 10 4.99 6.00 -12.31
CA TYR A 10 4.88 4.95 -11.31
C TYR A 10 5.69 3.71 -11.70
N VAL A 11 5.62 3.31 -12.97
CA VAL A 11 6.42 2.20 -13.49
C VAL A 11 7.92 2.48 -13.38
N GLY A 12 8.34 3.69 -13.75
CA GLY A 12 9.75 4.09 -13.74
C GLY A 12 10.36 4.26 -12.35
N TYR A 13 9.60 4.85 -11.42
CA TYR A 13 10.12 5.22 -10.10
C TYR A 13 9.81 4.22 -9.01
N ILE A 14 8.72 3.47 -9.12
CA ILE A 14 8.25 2.55 -8.07
C ILE A 14 8.35 1.11 -8.54
N TYR A 15 7.67 0.75 -9.63
CA TYR A 15 7.59 -0.66 -9.99
C TYR A 15 8.91 -1.27 -10.42
N ARG A 16 9.60 -0.70 -11.41
CA ARG A 16 10.86 -1.28 -11.90
C ARG A 16 11.93 -1.39 -10.81
N PRO A 17 12.28 -0.31 -10.07
CA PRO A 17 13.38 -0.38 -9.11
C PRO A 17 13.03 -1.13 -7.83
N HIS A 18 11.78 -1.07 -7.36
CA HIS A 18 11.42 -1.61 -6.05
C HIS A 18 10.56 -2.87 -6.14
N VAL A 19 9.39 -2.79 -6.80
CA VAL A 19 8.44 -3.91 -6.84
C VAL A 19 8.97 -5.09 -7.66
N GLY A 20 9.46 -4.83 -8.88
CA GLY A 20 9.98 -5.87 -9.76
C GLY A 20 11.19 -6.57 -9.18
N THR A 21 12.11 -5.81 -8.59
CA THR A 21 13.29 -6.35 -7.89
C THR A 21 12.88 -7.25 -6.74
N PHE A 22 11.93 -6.80 -5.91
CA PHE A 22 11.46 -7.55 -4.75
C PHE A 22 10.72 -8.83 -5.14
N LEU A 23 9.72 -8.73 -6.02
CA LEU A 23 8.88 -9.86 -6.42
C LEU A 23 9.66 -10.92 -7.20
N SER A 24 10.64 -10.53 -8.01
CA SER A 24 11.50 -11.50 -8.71
C SER A 24 12.36 -12.32 -7.76
N GLY A 25 12.69 -11.77 -6.58
CA GLY A 25 13.45 -12.45 -5.54
C GLY A 25 12.62 -13.30 -4.58
N PHE A 26 11.29 -13.24 -4.66
CA PHE A 26 10.40 -13.89 -3.69
C PHE A 26 9.34 -14.75 -4.39
N SER A 27 9.63 -16.05 -4.50
CA SER A 27 8.70 -17.02 -5.10
C SER A 27 7.40 -17.11 -4.29
N GLY A 28 6.26 -17.02 -4.97
CA GLY A 28 4.94 -17.13 -4.36
C GLY A 28 4.39 -15.85 -3.71
N ALA A 29 5.07 -14.69 -3.85
CA ALA A 29 4.50 -13.42 -3.42
C ALA A 29 3.28 -13.03 -4.27
N ILE A 30 2.25 -12.52 -3.61
CA ILE A 30 1.08 -11.89 -4.24
C ILE A 30 1.17 -10.38 -3.95
N PHE A 31 1.23 -9.57 -5.01
CA PHE A 31 1.30 -8.13 -4.91
C PHE A 31 -0.10 -7.52 -4.78
N GLN A 32 -0.32 -6.70 -3.75
CA GLN A 32 -1.56 -5.96 -3.58
C GLN A 32 -1.32 -4.47 -3.85
N GLN A 33 -2.28 -3.84 -4.53
CA GLN A 33 -2.39 -2.39 -4.68
C GLN A 33 -3.86 -2.01 -4.89
N ASP A 34 -4.18 -0.73 -4.72
CA ASP A 34 -5.50 -0.19 -5.04
C ASP A 34 -5.69 0.02 -6.56
N ASN A 35 -6.87 0.54 -6.92
CA ASN A 35 -7.26 0.79 -8.31
C ASN A 35 -7.09 2.26 -8.72
N ASP A 36 -6.16 3.00 -8.11
CA ASP A 36 -5.91 4.39 -8.49
C ASP A 36 -5.51 4.53 -9.98
N PRO A 37 -5.84 5.65 -10.65
CA PRO A 37 -5.62 5.80 -12.09
C PRO A 37 -4.19 5.49 -12.58
N PRO A 38 -3.11 5.82 -11.85
CA PRO A 38 -1.75 5.44 -12.25
C PRO A 38 -1.52 3.93 -12.22
N HIS A 39 -2.17 3.20 -11.31
CA HIS A 39 -2.03 1.76 -11.13
C HIS A 39 -2.84 0.97 -12.16
N THR A 40 -3.98 1.52 -12.60
CA THR A 40 -4.85 0.91 -13.61
C THR A 40 -4.49 1.31 -15.05
N ALA A 41 -3.56 2.24 -15.22
CA ALA A 41 -3.02 2.60 -16.52
C ALA A 41 -2.43 1.39 -17.25
N ARG A 42 -2.61 1.34 -18.58
CA ARG A 42 -2.14 0.22 -19.42
C ARG A 42 -0.67 -0.14 -19.18
N VAL A 43 0.21 0.86 -19.11
CA VAL A 43 1.65 0.63 -18.88
C VAL A 43 1.96 0.00 -17.51
N ALA A 44 1.16 0.33 -16.49
CA ALA A 44 1.30 -0.24 -15.15
C ALA A 44 0.82 -1.70 -15.13
N GLN A 45 -0.33 -1.99 -15.76
CA GLN A 45 -0.87 -3.34 -15.90
C GLN A 45 0.03 -4.24 -16.77
N ASP A 46 0.58 -3.71 -17.86
CA ASP A 46 1.53 -4.40 -18.74
C ASP A 46 2.83 -4.78 -18.00
N PHE A 47 3.27 -3.97 -17.03
CA PHE A 47 4.39 -4.34 -16.16
C PHE A 47 4.01 -5.49 -15.21
N LEU A 48 2.85 -5.39 -14.57
CA LEU A 48 2.40 -6.32 -13.54
C LEU A 48 1.94 -7.68 -14.06
N ARG A 49 1.68 -7.83 -15.37
CA ARG A 49 1.22 -9.08 -16.00
C ARG A 49 2.09 -10.32 -15.72
N HIS A 50 3.36 -10.12 -15.33
CA HIS A 50 4.31 -11.19 -15.03
C HIS A 50 4.35 -11.58 -13.55
N PHE A 51 3.60 -10.87 -12.70
CA PHE A 51 3.54 -11.09 -11.27
C PHE A 51 2.13 -11.49 -10.86
N GLN A 52 2.00 -12.24 -9.75
CA GLN A 52 0.70 -12.48 -9.16
C GLN A 52 0.23 -11.23 -8.44
N THR A 53 -0.96 -10.75 -8.79
CA THR A 53 -1.59 -9.59 -8.15
C THR A 53 -2.88 -10.00 -7.46
N LEU A 54 -3.14 -9.45 -6.27
CA LEU A 54 -4.40 -9.62 -5.57
C LEU A 54 -5.47 -8.74 -6.24
N PRO A 55 -6.60 -9.30 -6.74
CA PRO A 55 -7.71 -8.49 -7.21
C PRO A 55 -8.24 -7.63 -6.07
N TRP A 56 -8.25 -6.32 -6.25
CA TRP A 56 -8.75 -5.38 -5.26
C TRP A 56 -10.05 -4.73 -5.74
N PRO A 57 -11.13 -4.71 -4.95
CA PRO A 57 -12.35 -4.06 -5.38
C PRO A 57 -12.26 -2.54 -5.20
N ALA A 58 -12.92 -1.79 -6.09
CA ALA A 58 -13.04 -0.35 -5.93
C ALA A 58 -13.80 -0.03 -4.63
N ARG A 59 -13.32 0.96 -3.85
CA ARG A 59 -13.86 1.42 -2.54
C ARG A 59 -13.38 0.66 -1.29
N PHE A 60 -12.42 -0.26 -1.42
CA PHE A 60 -11.83 -0.96 -0.25
C PHE A 60 -10.53 -0.32 0.23
N LEU A 61 -10.32 0.98 0.00
CA LEU A 61 -9.11 1.70 0.43
C LEU A 61 -8.92 1.61 1.95
N ASP A 62 -9.99 1.85 2.71
CA ASP A 62 -10.01 1.84 4.19
C ASP A 62 -9.57 0.48 4.82
N TRP A 63 -9.42 -0.55 3.98
CA TRP A 63 -9.17 -1.92 4.40
C TRP A 63 -7.76 -2.39 4.10
N SER A 64 -7.03 -1.64 3.28
CA SER A 64 -5.65 -1.97 2.99
C SER A 64 -4.85 -1.94 4.29
N PRO A 65 -4.07 -3.00 4.61
CA PRO A 65 -3.14 -2.96 5.73
C PRO A 65 -2.21 -1.74 5.68
N LEU A 66 -1.91 -1.23 4.47
CA LEU A 66 -1.06 -0.07 4.27
C LEU A 66 -1.70 1.22 4.79
N GLU A 67 -3.00 1.44 4.56
CA GLU A 67 -3.71 2.60 5.12
C GLU A 67 -3.69 2.58 6.65
N HIS A 68 -3.85 1.39 7.24
CA HIS A 68 -3.77 1.23 8.69
C HIS A 68 -2.38 1.49 9.25
N VAL A 69 -1.33 1.17 8.48
CA VAL A 69 0.04 1.57 8.82
C VAL A 69 0.18 3.09 8.76
N TRP A 70 -0.31 3.73 7.71
CA TRP A 70 -0.27 5.19 7.57
C TRP A 70 -1.02 5.91 8.69
N ASP A 71 -2.19 5.43 9.10
CA ASP A 71 -2.95 6.01 10.21
C ASP A 71 -2.17 5.98 11.53
N ARG A 72 -1.48 4.86 11.80
CA ARG A 72 -0.62 4.74 12.99
C ARG A 72 0.57 5.69 12.93
N LEU A 73 1.17 5.87 11.75
CA LEU A 73 2.30 6.79 11.57
C LEU A 73 1.83 8.24 11.72
N LYS A 74 0.69 8.62 11.12
CA LYS A 74 0.08 9.94 11.25
C LYS A 74 -0.21 10.29 12.71
N GLY A 75 -0.73 9.34 13.49
CA GLY A 75 -1.00 9.54 14.93
C GLY A 75 0.25 9.77 15.80
N LYS A 76 1.43 9.41 15.30
CA LYS A 76 2.73 9.63 15.97
C LYS A 76 3.54 10.76 15.36
N MET A 77 3.03 11.41 14.31
CA MET A 77 3.77 12.42 13.58
C MET A 77 4.01 13.64 14.47
N PRO A 78 5.26 14.09 14.65
CA PRO A 78 5.52 15.35 15.34
C PRO A 78 5.03 16.53 14.51
N SER A 79 4.90 17.70 15.15
CA SER A 79 4.69 18.94 14.41
C SER A 79 5.95 19.26 13.58
N CYS A 80 5.81 19.27 12.27
CA CYS A 80 6.90 19.59 11.34
C CYS A 80 6.59 20.91 10.62
N HIS A 81 7.57 21.81 10.56
CA HIS A 81 7.45 23.11 9.88
C HIS A 81 8.25 23.20 8.57
N SER A 82 8.80 22.08 8.10
CA SER A 82 9.51 21.97 6.84
C SER A 82 9.31 20.60 6.21
N VAL A 83 9.44 20.53 4.89
CA VAL A 83 9.38 19.26 4.14
C VAL A 83 10.48 18.32 4.59
N HIS A 84 11.70 18.82 4.80
CA HIS A 84 12.81 18.03 5.32
C HIS A 84 12.50 17.44 6.70
N GLY A 85 11.94 18.24 7.62
CA GLY A 85 11.55 17.75 8.94
C GLY A 85 10.48 16.66 8.87
N LEU A 86 9.52 16.80 7.95
CA LEU A 86 8.50 15.79 7.69
C LEU A 86 9.11 14.50 7.13
N GLU A 87 10.00 14.60 6.14
CA GLU A 87 10.70 13.45 5.55
C GLU A 87 11.51 12.68 6.60
N SER A 88 12.29 13.39 7.43
CA SER A 88 13.06 12.76 8.51
C SER A 88 12.15 12.07 9.53
N ALA A 89 11.05 12.71 9.94
CA ALA A 89 10.11 12.14 10.90
C ALA A 89 9.42 10.87 10.36
N VAL A 90 8.99 10.88 9.09
CA VAL A 90 8.39 9.69 8.44
C VAL A 90 9.40 8.54 8.39
N GLN A 91 10.64 8.81 7.99
CA GLN A 91 11.69 7.78 7.93
C GLN A 91 12.00 7.18 9.31
N GLU A 92 12.09 8.02 10.34
CA GLU A 92 12.33 7.58 11.71
C GLU A 92 11.17 6.73 12.24
N LEU A 93 9.92 7.19 12.07
CA LEU A 93 8.75 6.44 12.51
C LEU A 93 8.60 5.12 11.75
N TRP A 94 8.93 5.09 10.45
CA TRP A 94 8.94 3.87 9.64
C TRP A 94 9.98 2.87 10.13
N ALA A 95 11.21 3.33 10.42
CA ALA A 95 12.29 2.47 10.91
C ALA A 95 11.97 1.83 12.27
N HIS A 96 11.19 2.50 13.11
CA HIS A 96 10.75 2.00 14.42
C HIS A 96 9.40 1.27 14.39
N LEU A 97 8.80 1.08 13.22
CA LEU A 97 7.56 0.35 13.09
C LEU A 97 7.80 -1.14 13.40
N SER A 98 7.19 -1.62 14.49
CA SER A 98 7.29 -3.04 14.88
C SER A 98 6.79 -3.96 13.76
N GLN A 99 7.57 -4.99 13.44
CA GLN A 99 7.17 -6.02 12.48
C GLN A 99 5.95 -6.81 12.96
N ASP A 100 5.77 -6.97 14.28
CA ASP A 100 4.59 -7.65 14.82
C ASP A 100 3.32 -6.84 14.58
N ASN A 101 3.40 -5.51 14.59
CA ASN A 101 2.28 -4.65 14.20
C ASN A 101 1.88 -4.88 12.75
N ILE A 102 2.86 -4.98 11.84
CA ILE A 102 2.62 -5.23 10.41
C ILE A 102 2.01 -6.64 10.23
N ARG A 103 2.59 -7.66 10.88
CA ARG A 103 2.09 -9.04 10.84
C ARG A 103 0.66 -9.14 11.35
N CYS A 104 0.32 -8.49 12.46
CA CYS A 104 -1.05 -8.48 12.97
C CYS A 104 -2.04 -7.86 11.98
N LEU A 105 -1.67 -6.78 11.29
CA LEU A 105 -2.52 -6.17 10.26
C LEU A 105 -2.74 -7.12 9.09
N ILE A 106 -1.67 -7.72 8.56
CA ILE A 106 -1.74 -8.69 7.46
C ILE A 106 -2.61 -9.90 7.87
N ASN A 107 -2.36 -10.47 9.06
CA ASN A 107 -3.08 -11.64 9.55
C ASN A 107 -4.56 -11.36 9.85
N SER A 108 -4.95 -10.10 10.04
CA SER A 108 -6.35 -9.70 10.22
C SER A 108 -7.14 -9.59 8.92
N MET A 109 -6.50 -9.65 7.75
CA MET A 109 -7.17 -9.48 6.45
C MET A 109 -8.28 -10.50 6.18
N PRO A 110 -8.12 -11.81 6.47
CA PRO A 110 -9.21 -12.77 6.30
C PRO A 110 -10.46 -12.39 7.11
N ASP A 111 -10.29 -11.96 8.37
CA ASP A 111 -11.41 -11.57 9.23
C ASP A 111 -12.10 -10.29 8.73
N ARG A 112 -11.32 -9.31 8.25
CA ARG A 112 -11.86 -8.10 7.62
C ARG A 112 -12.70 -8.47 6.41
N VAL A 113 -12.14 -9.24 5.48
CA VAL A 113 -12.84 -9.69 4.26
C VAL A 113 -14.11 -10.45 4.61
N ALA A 114 -14.09 -11.35 5.59
CA ALA A 114 -15.28 -12.04 6.06
C ALA A 114 -16.35 -11.07 6.59
N ALA A 115 -15.95 -10.06 7.36
CA ALA A 115 -16.85 -9.02 7.83
C ALA A 115 -17.46 -8.21 6.67
N CYS A 116 -16.71 -7.93 5.59
CA CYS A 116 -17.25 -7.26 4.37
C CYS A 116 -18.41 -8.04 3.80
N ILE A 117 -18.16 -9.34 3.61
CA ILE A 117 -19.08 -10.21 2.92
C ILE A 117 -20.36 -10.28 3.75
N ALA A 118 -20.23 -10.37 5.08
CA ALA A 118 -21.36 -10.33 6.00
C ALA A 118 -22.15 -9.01 5.97
N THR A 119 -21.49 -7.87 5.75
CA THR A 119 -22.16 -6.55 5.65
C THR A 119 -22.57 -6.18 4.23
N GLY A 120 -22.35 -7.06 3.23
CA GLY A 120 -22.60 -6.75 1.81
C GLY A 120 -21.77 -5.59 1.28
N GLY A 121 -20.58 -5.34 1.83
CA GLY A 121 -19.75 -4.19 1.49
C GLY A 121 -20.05 -2.92 2.29
N GLY A 122 -20.92 -3.00 3.31
CA GLY A 122 -21.16 -1.92 4.25
C GLY A 122 -20.03 -1.73 5.28
N PRO A 123 -20.07 -0.66 6.09
CA PRO A 123 -19.08 -0.37 7.12
C PRO A 123 -18.87 -1.55 8.08
N THR A 124 -17.64 -1.76 8.53
CA THR A 124 -17.30 -2.76 9.55
C THR A 124 -16.67 -2.11 10.77
N ARG A 125 -16.40 -2.90 11.82
CA ARG A 125 -15.71 -2.46 13.03
C ARG A 125 -14.21 -2.19 12.83
N TYR A 126 -13.68 -2.55 11.66
CA TYR A 126 -12.27 -2.42 11.31
C TYR A 126 -12.00 -1.10 10.60
#